data_AF-W5TEN4-F1
#
_entry.id   AF-W5TEN4-F1
#
_cell.length_a   1.000
_cell.length_b   1.000
_cell.length_c   1.000
_cell.angle_alpha   90.00
_cell.angle_beta   90.00
_cell.angle_gamma   90.00
#
_symmetry.space_group_name_H-M   'P 1'
#
loop_
_entity.id
_entity.type
_entity.pdbx_description
1 polymer ?
#
loop_
_entity_poly.entity_id
_entity_poly.type
_entity_poly.pdbx_seq_one_letter_code
_entity_poly.pdbx_strand_id
1 'polypeptide(L)'
;MSDKLVQFHLPASFIGSRARLTPGELQYGYRNDWLSAEDVVRIATEYVVPETDSLKAVEALSLLLSDELDRVPELVEQLTADVESVWTYLAVAWVYEHPADFDDNPIQAVEMLYADFGCPAEMEPFVPFMPPPPGGKPGPEGLDERLRSYLTESWDRFKTARIQD
;
A
#
# COMPACT_ATOMS: atom_id res chain seq x y z
N MET A 1 -17.82 12.46 4.61
CA MET A 1 -17.55 11.43 5.63
C MET A 1 -17.05 10.22 4.87
N SER A 2 -15.87 9.70 5.22
CA SER A 2 -15.34 8.50 4.58
C SER A 2 -16.04 7.28 5.20
N ASP A 3 -16.58 6.39 4.39
CA ASP A 3 -17.23 5.13 4.83
C ASP A 3 -16.20 4.02 5.14
N LYS A 4 -14.91 4.37 5.24
CA LYS A 4 -13.81 3.43 5.55
C LYS A 4 -13.86 2.98 7.00
N LEU A 5 -13.74 1.68 7.23
CA LEU A 5 -13.69 1.05 8.54
C LEU A 5 -12.33 1.24 9.21
N VAL A 6 -11.24 1.29 8.43
CA VAL A 6 -9.88 1.52 8.89
C VAL A 6 -9.28 2.74 8.21
N GLN A 7 -8.68 3.63 8.99
CA GLN A 7 -7.99 4.81 8.46
C GLN A 7 -6.68 5.03 9.20
N PHE A 8 -5.58 5.02 8.45
CA PHE A 8 -4.25 5.34 8.94
C PHE A 8 -3.39 5.95 7.84
N HIS A 9 -2.30 6.58 8.25
CA HIS A 9 -1.30 7.14 7.37
C HIS A 9 -0.11 6.18 7.26
N LEU A 10 0.42 5.98 6.04
CA LEU A 10 1.62 5.17 5.81
C LEU A 10 2.83 6.07 5.53
N PRO A 11 3.81 6.14 6.45
CA PRO A 11 5.01 6.95 6.24
C PRO A 11 5.80 6.47 5.02
N ALA A 12 6.33 7.39 4.23
CA ALA A 12 7.14 7.04 3.05
C ALA A 12 8.39 6.19 3.37
N SER A 13 8.92 6.20 4.60
CA SER A 13 9.98 5.28 5.03
C SER A 13 9.50 3.84 5.12
N PHE A 14 8.28 3.61 5.60
CA PHE A 14 7.68 2.29 5.64
C PHE A 14 7.47 1.77 4.22
N ILE A 15 6.81 2.58 3.37
CA ILE A 15 6.56 2.24 1.96
C ILE A 15 7.88 1.99 1.23
N GLY A 16 8.87 2.87 1.40
CA GLY A 16 10.19 2.75 0.79
C GLY A 16 10.94 1.49 1.21
N SER A 17 10.67 0.92 2.38
CA SER A 17 11.23 -0.36 2.83
C SER A 17 10.51 -1.58 2.24
N ARG A 18 9.23 -1.42 1.86
CA ARG A 18 8.31 -2.51 1.49
C ARG A 18 7.98 -2.61 0.00
N ALA A 19 8.12 -1.53 -0.76
CA ALA A 19 7.78 -1.47 -2.17
C ALA A 19 8.60 -0.38 -2.93
N ARG A 20 8.50 -0.41 -4.25
CA ARG A 20 8.77 0.72 -5.16
C ARG A 20 7.45 1.04 -5.85
N LEU A 21 6.97 2.27 -5.74
CA LEU A 21 5.67 2.62 -6.32
C LEU A 21 5.81 2.99 -7.80
N THR A 22 4.81 2.67 -8.61
CA THR A 22 4.64 3.35 -9.90
C THR A 22 4.07 4.76 -9.68
N PRO A 23 4.15 5.67 -10.66
CA PRO A 23 3.48 6.97 -10.59
C PRO A 23 1.97 6.88 -10.33
N GLY A 24 1.29 5.91 -10.94
CA GLY A 24 -0.14 5.66 -10.69
C GLY A 24 -0.42 5.19 -9.26
N GLU A 25 0.41 4.30 -8.72
CA GLU A 25 0.31 3.86 -7.32
C GLU A 25 0.55 5.02 -6.35
N LEU A 26 1.51 5.91 -6.64
CA LEU A 26 1.76 7.11 -5.85
C LEU A 26 0.52 8.03 -5.83
N GLN A 27 -0.11 8.25 -6.98
CA GLN A 27 -1.36 9.02 -7.07
C GLN A 27 -2.48 8.39 -6.25
N TYR A 28 -2.67 7.07 -6.37
CA TYR A 28 -3.72 6.38 -5.63
C TYR A 28 -3.57 6.57 -4.12
N GLY A 29 -2.36 6.40 -3.58
CA GLY A 29 -2.09 6.58 -2.14
C GLY A 29 -2.42 7.98 -1.65
N TYR A 30 -2.06 8.99 -2.43
CA TYR A 30 -2.35 10.38 -2.09
C TYR A 30 -3.86 10.66 -2.12
N ARG A 31 -4.57 10.23 -3.16
CA ARG A 31 -6.03 10.44 -3.29
C ARG A 31 -6.86 9.75 -2.21
N ASN A 32 -6.35 8.68 -1.62
CA ASN A 32 -7.03 7.93 -0.58
C ASN A 32 -6.63 8.35 0.84
N ASP A 33 -5.87 9.44 1.00
CA ASP A 33 -5.35 9.95 2.29
C ASP A 33 -4.34 9.02 3.01
N TRP A 34 -3.73 8.08 2.28
CA TRP A 34 -2.68 7.21 2.84
C TRP A 34 -1.33 7.91 2.90
N LEU A 35 -1.14 8.93 2.06
CA LEU A 35 0.08 9.72 1.95
C LEU A 35 -0.19 11.19 2.25
N SER A 36 0.74 11.82 2.97
CA SER A 36 0.79 13.27 3.05
C SER A 36 1.48 13.86 1.81
N ALA A 37 1.38 15.17 1.61
CA ALA A 37 2.14 15.86 0.55
C ALA A 37 3.66 15.68 0.71
N GLU A 38 4.16 15.65 1.96
CA GLU A 38 5.57 15.42 2.26
C GLU A 38 6.01 14.00 1.86
N ASP A 39 5.16 12.99 2.12
CA ASP A 39 5.46 11.61 1.74
C ASP A 39 5.45 11.42 0.23
N VAL A 40 4.57 12.13 -0.49
CA VAL A 40 4.56 12.12 -1.96
C VAL A 40 5.90 12.60 -2.52
N VAL A 41 6.39 13.76 -2.05
CA VAL A 41 7.68 14.32 -2.49
C VAL A 41 8.83 13.36 -2.18
N ARG A 42 8.84 12.80 -0.98
CA ARG A 42 9.87 11.83 -0.56
C ARG A 42 9.84 10.55 -1.41
N ILE A 43 8.67 9.99 -1.68
CA ILE A 43 8.52 8.81 -2.53
C ILE A 43 8.93 9.11 -3.97
N ALA A 44 8.48 10.23 -4.54
CA ALA A 44 8.87 10.66 -5.88
C ALA A 44 10.39 10.76 -6.04
N THR A 45 11.08 11.20 -4.99
CA THR A 45 12.54 11.37 -4.98
C THR A 45 13.29 10.05 -4.91
N GLU A 46 12.83 9.10 -4.09
CA GLU A 46 13.64 7.95 -3.68
C GLU A 46 13.11 6.59 -4.18
N TYR A 47 11.81 6.47 -4.42
CA TYR A 47 11.11 5.19 -4.43
C TYR A 47 10.09 5.00 -5.57
N VAL A 48 9.99 5.93 -6.51
CA VAL A 48 9.14 5.79 -7.71
C VAL A 48 9.88 5.09 -8.84
N VAL A 49 9.22 4.11 -9.47
CA VAL A 49 9.67 3.50 -10.73
C VAL A 49 9.46 4.50 -11.87
N PRO A 50 10.49 4.84 -12.66
CA PRO A 50 10.33 5.79 -13.75
C PRO A 50 9.38 5.26 -14.83
N GLU A 51 8.38 6.05 -15.22
CA GLU A 51 7.55 5.80 -16.41
C GLU A 51 7.63 7.02 -17.33
N THR A 52 7.88 6.77 -18.63
CA THR A 52 8.16 7.84 -19.59
C THR A 52 7.05 8.88 -19.68
N ASP A 53 5.79 8.45 -19.59
CA ASP A 53 4.62 9.32 -19.73
C ASP A 53 4.40 10.23 -18.52
N SER A 54 4.87 9.82 -17.33
CA SER A 54 4.73 10.58 -16.08
C SER A 54 6.04 11.24 -15.61
N LEU A 55 7.14 11.08 -16.36
CA LEU A 55 8.49 11.49 -15.93
C LEU A 55 8.56 12.97 -15.53
N LYS A 56 7.95 13.87 -16.30
CA LYS A 56 7.97 15.31 -16.00
C LYS A 56 7.26 15.65 -14.69
N ALA A 57 6.14 14.99 -14.41
CA ALA A 57 5.37 15.22 -13.19
C ALA A 57 6.12 14.65 -11.98
N VAL A 58 6.72 13.47 -12.12
CA VAL A 58 7.59 12.89 -11.08
C VAL A 58 8.81 13.78 -10.81
N GLU A 59 9.52 14.25 -11.84
CA GLU A 59 10.65 15.17 -11.69
C GLU A 59 10.23 16.47 -10.98
N ALA A 60 9.09 17.04 -11.36
CA ALA A 60 8.57 18.25 -10.71
C ALA A 60 8.25 18.00 -9.23
N LEU A 61 7.64 16.87 -8.88
CA LEU A 61 7.37 16.47 -7.50
C LEU A 61 8.66 16.32 -6.69
N SER A 62 9.69 15.68 -7.24
CA SER A 62 10.98 15.46 -6.57
C SER A 62 11.78 16.73 -6.32
N LEU A 63 11.45 17.83 -7.00
CA LEU A 63 12.12 19.12 -6.87
C LEU A 63 11.37 20.11 -5.97
N LEU A 64 10.18 19.76 -5.47
CA LEU A 64 9.42 20.63 -4.58
C LEU A 64 10.14 20.85 -3.26
N LEU A 65 10.15 22.10 -2.83
CA LEU A 65 10.60 22.48 -1.49
C LEU A 65 9.45 22.39 -0.47
N SER A 66 9.78 22.41 0.82
CA SER A 66 8.80 22.31 1.90
C SER A 66 7.74 23.43 1.90
N ASP A 67 8.04 24.59 1.30
CA ASP A 67 7.12 25.71 1.15
C ASP A 67 6.28 25.67 -0.13
N GLU A 68 6.44 24.63 -0.96
CA GLU A 68 5.73 24.44 -2.24
C GLU A 68 4.79 23.22 -2.23
N LEU A 69 4.51 22.65 -1.07
CA LEU A 69 3.69 21.45 -0.93
C LEU A 69 2.23 21.65 -1.37
N ASP A 70 1.76 22.89 -1.47
CA ASP A 70 0.45 23.24 -2.03
C ASP A 70 0.32 22.88 -3.52
N ARG A 71 1.45 22.65 -4.20
CA ARG A 71 1.50 22.23 -5.62
C ARG A 71 1.36 20.72 -5.81
N VAL A 72 1.49 19.92 -4.75
CA VAL A 72 1.39 18.45 -4.82
C VAL A 72 0.08 17.96 -5.45
N PRO A 73 -1.11 18.47 -5.07
CA PRO A 73 -2.36 18.04 -5.69
C PRO A 73 -2.35 18.15 -7.22
N GLU A 74 -1.92 19.30 -7.76
CA GLU A 74 -1.90 19.54 -9.21
C GLU A 74 -0.94 18.59 -9.95
N LEU A 75 0.22 18.32 -9.37
CA LEU A 75 1.24 17.45 -9.97
C LEU A 75 0.87 15.98 -9.88
N VAL A 76 0.25 15.57 -8.77
CA VAL A 76 -0.23 14.20 -8.59
C VAL A 76 -1.31 13.84 -9.60
N GLU A 77 -2.20 14.78 -9.95
CA GLU A 77 -3.25 14.57 -10.97
C GLU A 77 -2.69 14.28 -12.37
N GLN A 78 -1.42 14.62 -12.63
CA GLN A 78 -0.74 14.34 -13.88
C GLN A 78 -0.14 12.93 -13.95
N LEU A 79 -0.07 12.21 -12.84
CA LEU A 79 0.42 10.83 -12.78
C LEU A 79 -0.71 9.88 -13.24
N THR A 80 -0.81 9.58 -14.53
CA THR A 80 -1.86 8.66 -15.01
C THR A 80 -1.37 7.21 -15.05
N ALA A 81 -1.92 6.32 -14.23
CA ALA A 81 -1.97 4.87 -14.44
C ALA A 81 -2.76 4.16 -13.32
N ASP A 82 -3.24 2.96 -13.64
CA ASP A 82 -4.23 2.13 -12.96
C ASP A 82 -3.58 1.10 -12.01
N VAL A 83 -3.69 1.21 -10.68
CA VAL A 83 -3.34 0.08 -9.78
C VAL A 83 -3.91 0.25 -8.35
N GLU A 84 -4.63 -0.76 -7.86
CA GLU A 84 -5.00 -0.91 -6.44
C GLU A 84 -4.08 -1.87 -5.66
N SER A 85 -3.47 -2.86 -6.33
CA SER A 85 -2.94 -4.07 -5.64
C SER A 85 -1.78 -3.84 -4.67
N VAL A 86 -0.93 -2.82 -4.87
CA VAL A 86 0.18 -2.54 -3.93
C VAL A 86 -0.36 -2.01 -2.59
N TRP A 87 -1.49 -1.31 -2.61
CA TRP A 87 -2.05 -0.66 -1.43
C TRP A 87 -2.74 -1.66 -0.51
N THR A 88 -3.37 -2.71 -1.03
CA THR A 88 -3.82 -3.85 -0.22
C THR A 88 -2.64 -4.44 0.55
N TYR A 89 -1.54 -4.72 -0.14
CA TYR A 89 -0.34 -5.29 0.49
C TYR A 89 0.25 -4.36 1.55
N LEU A 90 0.44 -3.08 1.23
CA LEU A 90 1.03 -2.11 2.17
C LEU A 90 0.16 -1.93 3.41
N ALA A 91 -1.16 -1.92 3.26
CA ALA A 91 -2.10 -1.86 4.36
C ALA A 91 -1.99 -3.07 5.29
N VAL A 92 -2.03 -4.26 4.71
CA VAL A 92 -1.97 -5.53 5.45
C VAL A 92 -0.61 -5.67 6.14
N ALA A 93 0.48 -5.27 5.48
CA ALA A 93 1.81 -5.26 6.07
C ALA A 93 1.89 -4.32 7.28
N TRP A 94 1.33 -3.11 7.15
CA TRP A 94 1.31 -2.14 8.25
C TRP A 94 0.59 -2.67 9.48
N VAL A 95 -0.62 -3.20 9.29
CA VAL A 95 -1.43 -3.81 10.35
C VAL A 95 -0.70 -4.96 11.02
N TYR A 96 -0.06 -5.82 10.25
CA TYR A 96 0.66 -6.98 10.76
C TYR A 96 1.90 -6.59 11.59
N GLU A 97 2.60 -5.52 11.21
CA GLU A 97 3.83 -5.06 11.87
C GLU A 97 3.60 -4.13 13.06
N HIS A 98 2.43 -3.49 13.13
CA HIS A 98 2.08 -2.54 14.18
C HIS A 98 0.80 -2.96 14.92
N PRO A 99 0.73 -4.18 15.48
CA PRO A 99 -0.49 -4.69 16.13
C PRO A 99 -0.96 -3.81 17.31
N ALA A 100 -0.03 -3.11 17.96
CA ALA A 100 -0.33 -2.17 19.05
C ALA A 100 -1.22 -1.00 18.61
N ASP A 101 -1.23 -0.64 17.31
CA ASP A 101 -2.10 0.39 16.76
C ASP A 101 -3.53 -0.13 16.50
N PHE A 102 -3.76 -1.45 16.67
CA PHE A 102 -5.00 -2.16 16.34
C PHE A 102 -5.47 -3.07 17.48
N ASP A 103 -5.39 -2.58 18.73
CA ASP A 103 -5.82 -3.30 19.94
C ASP A 103 -5.19 -4.70 20.10
N ASP A 104 -3.95 -4.88 19.62
CA ASP A 104 -3.24 -6.16 19.57
C ASP A 104 -4.00 -7.27 18.80
N ASN A 105 -4.91 -6.88 17.89
CA ASN A 105 -5.73 -7.78 17.08
C ASN A 105 -5.63 -7.48 15.57
N PRO A 106 -4.46 -7.73 14.94
CA PRO A 106 -4.23 -7.43 13.54
C PRO A 106 -5.17 -8.20 12.60
N ILE A 107 -5.66 -9.38 13.00
CA ILE A 107 -6.59 -10.18 12.21
C ILE A 107 -7.94 -9.47 12.02
N GLN A 108 -8.47 -8.84 13.07
CA GLN A 108 -9.70 -8.06 12.96
C GLN A 108 -9.50 -6.82 12.07
N ALA A 109 -8.35 -6.15 12.16
CA ALA A 109 -8.04 -5.04 11.27
C ALA A 109 -7.91 -5.49 9.80
N VAL A 110 -7.35 -6.68 9.53
CA VAL A 110 -7.31 -7.29 8.19
C VAL A 110 -8.72 -7.57 7.65
N GLU A 111 -9.65 -8.04 8.49
CA GLU A 111 -11.07 -8.21 8.09
C GLU A 111 -11.71 -6.89 7.66
N MET A 112 -11.44 -5.82 8.40
CA MET A 112 -11.97 -4.50 8.08
C MET A 112 -11.35 -3.94 6.79
N LEU A 113 -10.04 -4.12 6.59
CA LEU A 113 -9.37 -3.79 5.32
C LEU A 113 -9.97 -4.56 4.14
N TYR A 114 -10.27 -5.85 4.32
CA TYR A 114 -10.89 -6.67 3.27
C TYR A 114 -12.21 -6.06 2.78
N ALA A 115 -13.06 -5.59 3.70
CA ALA A 115 -14.28 -4.88 3.34
C ALA A 115 -14.01 -3.51 2.68
N ASP A 116 -13.05 -2.74 3.21
CA ASP A 116 -12.70 -1.40 2.70
C ASP A 116 -12.10 -1.40 1.29
N PHE A 117 -11.44 -2.49 0.90
CA PHE A 117 -10.92 -2.73 -0.45
C PHE A 117 -11.93 -3.41 -1.39
N GLY A 118 -13.18 -3.62 -0.95
CA GLY A 118 -14.22 -4.21 -1.80
C GLY A 118 -14.10 -5.72 -1.97
N CYS A 119 -13.61 -6.41 -0.94
CA CYS A 119 -13.46 -7.87 -0.87
C CYS A 119 -12.53 -8.46 -1.96
N PRO A 120 -11.27 -8.00 -2.07
CA PRO A 120 -10.37 -8.46 -3.13
C PRO A 120 -9.99 -9.95 -2.98
N ALA A 121 -10.04 -10.69 -4.08
CA ALA A 121 -9.80 -12.15 -4.09
C ALA A 121 -8.43 -12.56 -3.50
N GLU A 122 -7.41 -11.69 -3.61
CA GLU A 122 -6.07 -11.95 -3.08
C GLU A 122 -6.03 -12.04 -1.55
N MET A 123 -6.99 -11.45 -0.84
CA MET A 123 -7.07 -11.50 0.61
C MET A 123 -7.85 -12.70 1.16
N GLU A 124 -8.73 -13.30 0.36
CA GLU A 124 -9.61 -14.39 0.77
C GLU A 124 -8.90 -15.52 1.53
N PRO A 125 -7.68 -15.97 1.14
CA PRO A 125 -7.02 -17.06 1.85
C PRO A 125 -6.79 -16.78 3.33
N PHE A 126 -6.62 -15.54 3.75
CA PHE A 126 -6.29 -15.17 5.14
C PHE A 126 -7.37 -14.34 5.85
N VAL A 127 -8.58 -14.31 5.30
CA VAL A 127 -9.76 -13.72 5.96
C VAL A 127 -10.43 -14.79 6.84
N PRO A 128 -10.65 -14.56 8.15
CA PRO A 128 -11.08 -15.61 9.10
C PRO A 128 -12.41 -16.29 8.80
N PHE A 129 -13.36 -15.60 8.18
CA PHE A 129 -14.67 -16.16 7.81
C PHE A 129 -14.67 -16.85 6.45
N MET A 130 -13.57 -16.78 5.69
CA MET A 130 -13.42 -17.50 4.42
C MET A 130 -12.91 -18.91 4.68
N PRO A 131 -13.42 -19.93 3.94
CA PRO A 131 -12.89 -21.28 4.06
C PRO A 131 -11.43 -21.30 3.62
N PRO A 132 -10.57 -22.11 4.26
CA PRO A 132 -9.20 -22.26 3.78
C PRO A 132 -9.22 -22.83 2.34
N PRO A 133 -8.24 -22.45 1.50
CA PRO A 133 -8.09 -23.04 0.18
C PRO A 133 -7.87 -24.57 0.29
N PRO A 134 -8.09 -25.34 -0.79
CA PRO A 134 -7.88 -26.79 -0.77
C PRO A 134 -6.49 -27.17 -0.24
N GLY A 135 -6.45 -27.99 0.82
CA GLY A 135 -5.21 -28.39 1.50
C GLY A 135 -4.70 -27.41 2.56
N GLY A 136 -5.36 -26.26 2.74
CA GLY A 136 -5.01 -25.26 3.75
C GLY A 136 -5.40 -25.67 5.17
N LYS A 137 -4.52 -25.35 6.13
CA LYS A 137 -4.76 -25.60 7.56
C LYS A 137 -5.84 -24.64 8.11
N PRO A 138 -6.92 -25.14 8.76
CA PRO A 138 -7.89 -24.26 9.38
C PRO A 138 -7.36 -23.62 10.68
N GLY A 139 -8.09 -22.63 11.20
CA GLY A 139 -7.82 -21.99 12.48
C GLY A 139 -6.72 -20.92 12.47
N PRO A 140 -6.42 -20.31 13.64
CA PRO A 140 -5.55 -19.13 13.74
C PRO A 140 -4.14 -19.34 13.18
N GLU A 141 -3.53 -20.49 13.46
CA GLU A 141 -2.18 -20.80 12.97
C GLU A 141 -2.12 -20.90 11.44
N GLY A 142 -3.17 -21.44 10.81
CA GLY A 142 -3.23 -21.52 9.35
C GLY A 142 -3.51 -20.18 8.70
N LEU A 143 -4.33 -19.33 9.33
CA LEU A 143 -4.57 -17.95 8.87
C LEU A 143 -3.28 -17.14 8.91
N ASP A 144 -2.54 -17.19 10.01
CA ASP A 144 -1.24 -16.54 10.16
C ASP A 144 -0.24 -17.03 9.10
N GLU A 145 -0.17 -18.34 8.85
CA GLU A 145 0.69 -18.91 7.81
C GLU A 145 0.39 -18.33 6.42
N ARG A 146 -0.89 -18.27 6.04
CA ARG A 146 -1.31 -17.73 4.73
C ARG A 146 -1.11 -16.22 4.62
N LEU A 147 -1.34 -15.49 5.70
CA LEU A 147 -1.06 -14.06 5.78
C LEU A 147 0.43 -13.80 5.56
N ARG A 148 1.31 -14.55 6.24
CA ARG A 148 2.77 -14.43 6.05
C ARG A 148 3.21 -14.81 4.64
N SER A 149 2.61 -15.83 4.03
CA SER A 149 2.86 -16.17 2.63
C SER A 149 2.50 -15.01 1.70
N TYR A 150 1.30 -14.44 1.85
CA TYR A 150 0.86 -13.28 1.07
C TYR A 150 1.82 -12.09 1.21
N LEU A 151 2.24 -11.77 2.43
CA LEU A 151 3.19 -10.68 2.69
C LEU A 151 4.55 -10.92 2.04
N THR A 152 5.03 -12.17 2.06
CA THR A 152 6.32 -12.55 1.46
C THR A 152 6.27 -12.45 -0.06
N GLU A 153 5.25 -13.04 -0.68
CA GLU A 153 5.05 -13.03 -2.14
C GLU A 153 4.84 -11.60 -2.67
N SER A 154 4.07 -10.78 -1.94
CA SER A 154 3.82 -9.39 -2.29
C SER A 154 5.09 -8.54 -2.16
N TRP A 155 5.91 -8.78 -1.12
CA TRP A 155 7.20 -8.10 -0.99
C TRP A 155 8.12 -8.43 -2.17
N ASP A 156 8.24 -9.70 -2.56
CA ASP A 156 9.04 -10.08 -3.72
C ASP A 156 8.54 -9.41 -5.01
N ARG A 157 7.23 -9.34 -5.21
CA ARG A 157 6.60 -8.70 -6.37
C ARG A 157 6.82 -7.19 -6.41
N PHE A 158 6.58 -6.48 -5.31
CA PHE A 158 6.53 -5.02 -5.30
C PHE A 158 7.86 -4.35 -4.91
N LYS A 159 8.77 -5.10 -4.28
CA LYS A 159 10.09 -4.61 -3.88
C LYS A 159 11.20 -5.23 -4.70
N THR A 160 11.37 -6.55 -4.60
CA THR A 160 12.54 -7.24 -5.16
C THR A 160 12.55 -7.18 -6.68
N ALA A 161 11.44 -7.53 -7.32
CA ALA A 161 11.34 -7.53 -8.78
C ALA A 161 11.51 -6.12 -9.40
N ARG A 162 11.09 -5.07 -8.69
CA ARG A 162 11.15 -3.67 -9.17
C ARG A 162 12.49 -2.97 -8.95
N ILE A 163 13.49 -3.65 -8.38
CA ILE A 163 14.87 -3.13 -8.22
C ILE A 163 15.80 -3.61 -9.35
N GLN A 164 15.40 -4.63 -10.12
CA GLN A 164 16.25 -5.28 -11.12
C GLN A 164 16.13 -4.70 -12.54
N ASP A 165 15.25 -3.70 -12.75
CA ASP A 165 15.12 -2.90 -13.97
C ASP A 165 15.69 -1.48 -13.77
#